data_AF-A0A1Y5Z7E8-F1
#
_entry.id   AF-A0A1Y5Z7E8-F1
#
_cell.length_a   1.000
_cell.length_b   1.000
_cell.length_c   1.000
_cell.angle_alpha   90.00
_cell.angle_beta   90.00
_cell.angle_gamma   90.00
#
_symmetry.space_group_name_H-M   'P 1'
#
loop_
_entity.id
_entity.type
_entity.pdbx_description
1 polymer ?
#
loop_
_entity_poly.entity_id
_entity_poly.type
_entity_poly.pdbx_seq_one_letter_code
_entity_poly.pdbx_strand_id
1 'polypeptide(L)'
;MKSNISFVNAYMAFFIIHTSQIGMGILGVPKIIYLESKKDAWISVLLSGLFISIITWIIISILKKHGNCNLYEIHENLFGRFIGSIINTLIVIYFIAVHYSIIISYVELSLTWGYEGVYEWVGTLALLLITIYAVSGGFRVVAGICFLSFLMTIWLLFVMYQPLDSINLTRILPIMSTTPSEMMKGVFKSSYTMLGFETLFFIFPFIKEKKNYFYSVN
;
A
#
# COMPACT_ATOMS: atom_id res chain seq x y z
N MET A 1 -31.56 -10.26 4.51
CA MET A 1 -30.25 -10.93 4.68
C MET A 1 -29.38 -10.01 5.54
N LYS A 2 -29.30 -10.22 6.86
CA LYS A 2 -28.40 -9.44 7.72
C LYS A 2 -26.98 -9.83 7.32
N SER A 3 -26.21 -8.92 6.73
CA SER A 3 -24.79 -9.18 6.49
C SER A 3 -24.13 -9.39 7.86
N ASN A 4 -23.59 -10.57 8.09
CA ASN A 4 -22.68 -10.79 9.21
C ASN A 4 -21.42 -9.98 8.89
N ILE A 5 -21.39 -8.71 9.30
CA ILE A 5 -20.21 -7.86 9.17
C ILE A 5 -19.11 -8.55 9.96
N SER A 6 -18.15 -9.15 9.26
CA SER A 6 -17.06 -9.89 9.87
C SER A 6 -16.02 -8.91 10.38
N PHE A 7 -16.13 -8.53 11.65
CA PHE A 7 -15.18 -7.61 12.25
C PHE A 7 -13.83 -8.29 12.54
N VAL A 8 -12.74 -7.53 12.41
CA VAL A 8 -11.37 -7.93 12.75
C VAL A 8 -10.80 -7.07 13.88
N ASN A 9 -9.82 -7.59 14.63
CA ASN A 9 -9.15 -6.83 15.69
C ASN A 9 -8.27 -5.72 15.06
N ALA A 10 -8.00 -4.63 15.79
CA ALA A 10 -7.31 -3.47 15.20
C ALA A 10 -5.90 -3.79 14.71
N TYR A 11 -5.19 -4.74 15.35
CA TYR A 11 -3.87 -5.17 14.90
C TYR A 11 -3.88 -5.76 13.48
N MET A 12 -5.01 -6.31 13.00
CA MET A 12 -5.12 -6.81 11.62
C MET A 12 -4.98 -5.70 10.58
N ALA A 13 -5.28 -4.45 10.95
CA ALA A 13 -5.08 -3.29 10.08
C ALA A 13 -3.61 -3.13 9.69
N PHE A 14 -2.67 -3.41 10.61
CA PHE A 14 -1.25 -3.38 10.31
C PHE A 14 -0.90 -4.34 9.17
N PHE A 15 -1.35 -5.60 9.24
CA PHE A 15 -1.04 -6.59 8.20
C PHE A 15 -1.68 -6.25 6.85
N ILE A 16 -2.89 -5.69 6.86
CA ILE A 16 -3.57 -5.27 5.63
C ILE A 16 -2.82 -4.11 4.97
N ILE A 17 -2.48 -3.07 5.73
CA ILE A 17 -1.73 -1.91 5.22
C ILE A 17 -0.36 -2.36 4.73
N HIS A 18 0.37 -3.15 5.52
CA HIS A 18 1.66 -3.69 5.13
C HIS A 18 1.57 -4.45 3.81
N THR A 19 0.63 -5.39 3.69
CA THR A 19 0.49 -6.21 2.47
C THR A 19 0.05 -5.37 1.26
N SER A 20 -0.68 -4.27 1.48
CA SER A 20 -1.02 -3.34 0.40
C SER A 20 0.18 -2.53 -0.12
N GLN A 21 1.17 -2.28 0.74
CA GLN A 21 2.41 -1.56 0.39
C GLN A 21 3.48 -2.48 -0.18
N ILE A 22 3.55 -3.72 0.31
CA ILE A 22 4.55 -4.71 -0.11
C ILE A 22 4.01 -5.50 -1.31
N GLY A 23 4.47 -5.11 -2.49
CA GLY A 23 4.18 -5.80 -3.74
C GLY A 23 5.40 -5.87 -4.66
N MET A 24 5.13 -6.00 -5.96
CA MET A 24 6.14 -6.09 -7.02
C MET A 24 7.17 -4.95 -7.01
N GLY A 25 6.77 -3.76 -6.53
CA GLY A 25 7.66 -2.61 -6.45
C GLY A 25 8.93 -2.85 -5.64
N ILE A 26 8.88 -3.65 -4.58
CA ILE A 26 9.97 -3.76 -3.60
C ILE A 26 11.32 -4.16 -4.22
N LEU A 27 11.31 -4.96 -5.28
CA LEU A 27 12.51 -5.45 -5.95
C LEU A 27 13.28 -4.33 -6.69
N GLY A 28 12.56 -3.34 -7.22
CA GLY A 28 13.14 -2.25 -8.03
C GLY A 28 13.31 -0.93 -7.29
N VAL A 29 12.65 -0.77 -6.14
CA VAL A 29 12.51 0.51 -5.43
C VAL A 29 13.84 1.17 -5.07
N PRO A 30 14.83 0.47 -4.47
CA PRO A 30 16.11 1.11 -4.16
C PRO A 30 16.78 1.74 -5.39
N LYS A 31 16.71 1.06 -6.55
CA LYS A 31 17.27 1.55 -7.81
C LYS A 31 16.49 2.75 -8.33
N ILE A 32 15.15 2.68 -8.35
CA ILE A 32 14.30 3.76 -8.88
C ILE A 32 14.52 5.06 -8.08
N ILE A 33 14.63 4.98 -6.76
CA ILE A 33 14.86 6.17 -5.92
C ILE A 33 16.30 6.68 -6.11
N TYR A 34 17.28 5.78 -6.16
CA TYR A 34 18.68 6.15 -6.40
C TYR A 34 18.88 6.87 -7.75
N LEU A 35 18.14 6.49 -8.79
CA LEU A 35 18.25 7.17 -10.09
C LEU A 35 17.79 8.64 -10.03
N GLU A 36 16.90 8.99 -9.10
CA GLU A 36 16.42 10.36 -8.92
C GLU A 36 17.29 11.17 -7.95
N SER A 37 17.60 10.62 -6.77
CA SER A 37 18.26 11.35 -5.68
C SER A 37 19.62 10.78 -5.25
N LYS A 38 20.18 9.84 -6.02
CA LYS A 38 21.55 9.32 -5.90
C LYS A 38 21.89 8.95 -4.45
N LYS A 39 22.97 9.50 -3.91
CA LYS A 39 23.46 9.22 -2.55
C LYS A 39 22.50 9.74 -1.46
N ASP A 40 21.64 10.70 -1.79
CA ASP A 40 20.66 11.29 -0.89
C ASP A 40 19.29 10.56 -0.94
N ALA A 41 19.21 9.42 -1.63
CA ALA A 41 18.00 8.59 -1.73
C ALA A 41 17.38 8.21 -0.39
N TRP A 42 18.20 7.96 0.63
CA TRP A 42 17.72 7.66 1.98
C TRP A 42 16.97 8.85 2.59
N ILE A 43 17.38 10.09 2.32
CA ILE A 43 16.68 11.31 2.76
C ILE A 43 15.32 11.41 2.06
N SER A 44 15.27 11.13 0.76
CA SER A 44 14.01 11.08 0.00
C SER A 44 13.00 10.09 0.59
N VAL A 45 13.46 8.90 0.99
CA VAL A 45 12.63 7.87 1.63
C VAL A 45 12.10 8.37 2.99
N LEU A 46 12.95 8.96 3.82
CA LEU A 46 12.54 9.49 5.13
C LEU A 46 11.53 10.63 5.00
N LEU A 47 11.76 11.58 4.08
CA LEU A 47 10.83 12.67 3.81
C LEU A 47 9.48 12.17 3.28
N SER A 48 9.49 11.16 2.41
CA SER A 48 8.28 10.49 1.95
C SER A 48 7.51 9.83 3.12
N GLY A 49 8.21 9.11 4.00
CA GLY A 49 7.61 8.52 5.19
C GLY A 49 6.99 9.54 6.14
N LEU A 50 7.62 10.69 6.35
CA LEU A 50 7.06 11.81 7.11
C LEU A 50 5.78 12.35 6.46
N PHE A 51 5.81 12.58 5.14
CA PHE A 51 4.66 13.07 4.39
C PHE A 51 3.47 12.10 4.47
N ILE A 52 3.73 10.80 4.30
CA ILE A 52 2.70 9.75 4.41
C ILE A 52 2.16 9.65 5.82
N SER A 53 2.99 9.82 6.84
CA SER A 53 2.55 9.82 8.24
C SER A 53 1.57 10.97 8.51
N ILE A 54 1.83 12.16 7.97
CA ILE A 54 0.93 13.31 8.06
C ILE A 54 -0.40 13.00 7.36
N ILE A 55 -0.38 12.47 6.14
CA ILE A 55 -1.60 12.10 5.41
C ILE A 55 -2.39 11.04 6.18
N THR A 56 -1.71 10.01 6.68
CA THR A 56 -2.34 8.94 7.46
C THR A 56 -3.02 9.50 8.71
N TRP A 57 -2.38 10.45 9.39
CA TRP A 57 -2.99 11.14 10.53
C TRP A 57 -4.24 11.93 10.14
N ILE A 58 -4.25 12.59 8.97
CA ILE A 58 -5.44 13.27 8.43
C ILE A 58 -6.57 12.26 8.15
N ILE A 59 -6.25 11.12 7.51
CA ILE A 59 -7.21 10.05 7.22
C ILE A 59 -7.86 9.54 8.52
N ILE A 60 -7.05 9.23 9.53
CA ILE A 60 -7.53 8.79 10.84
C ILE A 60 -8.42 9.88 11.47
N SER A 61 -8.04 11.15 11.36
CA SER A 61 -8.83 12.27 11.91
C SER A 61 -10.19 12.41 11.24
N ILE A 62 -10.27 12.23 9.91
CA ILE A 62 -11.53 12.22 9.15
C ILE A 62 -12.41 11.04 9.58
N LEU A 63 -11.83 9.84 9.65
CA LEU A 63 -12.52 8.62 10.05
C LEU A 63 -13.05 8.70 11.49
N LYS A 64 -12.30 9.31 12.41
CA LYS A 64 -12.74 9.55 13.79
C LYS A 64 -13.99 10.43 13.85
N LYS A 65 -14.09 11.46 13.00
CA LYS A 65 -15.26 12.36 12.95
C LYS A 65 -16.49 11.70 12.33
N HIS A 66 -16.30 10.77 11.39
CA HIS A 66 -17.40 10.15 10.64
C HIS A 66 -17.73 8.71 11.10
N GLY A 67 -16.97 8.15 12.03
CA GLY A 67 -17.27 6.98 12.86
C GLY A 67 -17.54 5.67 12.09
N ASN A 68 -18.77 5.53 11.60
CA ASN A 68 -19.24 4.35 10.88
C ASN A 68 -19.52 4.59 9.40
N CYS A 69 -19.37 5.82 8.92
CA CYS A 69 -19.59 6.10 7.50
C CYS A 69 -18.53 5.38 6.66
N ASN A 70 -18.94 4.78 5.56
CA ASN A 70 -17.99 4.30 4.55
C ASN A 70 -17.41 5.50 3.77
N LEU A 71 -16.32 5.30 3.02
CA LEU A 71 -15.69 6.37 2.24
C LEU A 71 -16.67 7.04 1.27
N TYR A 72 -17.61 6.26 0.73
CA TYR A 72 -18.62 6.74 -0.21
C TYR A 72 -19.54 7.79 0.44
N GLU A 73 -20.06 7.45 1.62
CA GLU A 73 -20.89 8.29 2.47
C GLU A 73 -20.12 9.52 2.99
N ILE A 74 -18.83 9.37 3.30
CA ILE A 74 -17.99 10.51 3.69
C ILE A 74 -17.92 11.54 2.55
N HIS A 75 -17.68 11.10 1.31
CA HIS A 75 -17.64 12.03 0.18
C HIS A 75 -19.00 12.67 -0.12
N GLU A 76 -20.09 11.91 -0.04
CA GLU A 76 -21.44 12.47 -0.22
C GLU A 76 -21.80 13.47 0.89
N ASN A 77 -21.41 13.22 2.13
CA ASN A 77 -21.67 14.13 3.25
C ASN A 77 -20.85 15.43 3.17
N LEU A 78 -19.59 15.35 2.69
CA LEU A 78 -18.71 16.51 2.61
C LEU A 78 -18.93 17.38 1.37
N PHE A 79 -19.20 16.76 0.22
CA PHE A 79 -19.25 17.45 -1.08
C PHE A 79 -20.65 17.45 -1.72
N GLY A 80 -21.63 16.81 -1.06
CA GLY A 80 -22.96 16.57 -1.62
C GLY A 80 -22.98 15.37 -2.57
N ARG A 81 -24.19 14.87 -2.86
CA ARG A 81 -24.39 13.63 -3.62
C ARG A 81 -23.78 13.64 -5.02
N PHE A 82 -23.84 14.77 -5.73
CA PHE A 82 -23.34 14.86 -7.10
C PHE A 82 -21.81 14.81 -7.15
N ILE A 83 -21.13 15.74 -6.47
CA ILE A 83 -19.66 15.81 -6.45
C ILE A 83 -19.08 14.58 -5.73
N GLY A 84 -19.70 14.15 -4.62
CA GLY A 84 -19.29 12.94 -3.90
C GLY A 84 -19.31 11.70 -4.79
N SER A 85 -20.37 11.49 -5.58
CA SER A 85 -20.46 10.36 -6.51
C SER A 85 -19.39 10.41 -7.61
N ILE A 86 -19.03 11.60 -8.11
CA ILE A 86 -17.93 11.75 -9.08
C ILE A 86 -16.60 11.31 -8.44
N ILE A 87 -16.28 11.83 -7.25
CA ILE A 87 -15.05 11.49 -6.53
C ILE A 87 -14.98 9.98 -6.27
N ASN A 88 -16.08 9.39 -5.83
CA ASN A 88 -16.13 7.94 -5.59
C ASN A 88 -15.91 7.13 -6.86
N THR A 89 -16.46 7.56 -7.99
CA THR A 89 -16.26 6.89 -9.28
C THR A 89 -14.80 6.93 -9.70
N LEU A 90 -14.13 8.08 -9.52
CA LEU A 90 -12.69 8.21 -9.78
C LEU A 90 -11.85 7.28 -8.91
N ILE A 91 -12.24 7.08 -7.65
CA ILE A 91 -11.56 6.15 -6.73
C ILE A 91 -11.70 4.70 -7.21
N VAL A 92 -12.89 4.30 -7.66
CA VAL A 92 -13.08 2.95 -8.23
C VAL A 92 -12.20 2.74 -9.47
N ILE A 93 -12.15 3.72 -10.38
CA ILE A 93 -11.29 3.68 -11.56
C ILE A 93 -9.81 3.57 -11.16
N TYR A 94 -9.39 4.35 -10.16
CA TYR A 94 -8.03 4.27 -9.61
C TYR A 94 -7.71 2.86 -9.10
N PHE A 95 -8.57 2.25 -8.29
CA PHE A 95 -8.33 0.89 -7.78
C PHE A 95 -8.32 -0.18 -8.88
N ILE A 96 -9.13 -0.02 -9.93
CA ILE A 96 -9.08 -0.90 -11.11
C ILE A 96 -7.72 -0.78 -11.80
N ALA A 97 -7.22 0.46 -12.01
CA ALA A 97 -5.93 0.70 -12.63
C ALA A 97 -4.77 0.14 -11.79
N VAL A 98 -4.83 0.29 -10.47
CA VAL A 98 -3.85 -0.29 -9.53
C VAL A 98 -3.87 -1.82 -9.61
N HIS A 99 -5.06 -2.44 -9.59
CA HIS A 99 -5.20 -3.90 -9.68
C HIS A 99 -4.64 -4.45 -11.01
N TYR A 100 -4.95 -3.78 -12.12
CA TYR A 100 -4.41 -4.11 -13.44
C TYR A 100 -2.88 -4.03 -13.47
N SER A 101 -2.31 -2.93 -12.94
CA SER A 101 -0.86 -2.72 -12.85
C SER A 101 -0.17 -3.86 -12.08
N ILE A 102 -0.76 -4.29 -10.96
CA ILE A 102 -0.23 -5.38 -10.13
C ILE A 102 -0.26 -6.71 -10.89
N ILE A 103 -1.38 -7.04 -11.54
CA ILE A 103 -1.51 -8.32 -12.28
C ILE A 103 -0.48 -8.41 -13.39
N ILE A 104 -0.36 -7.37 -14.23
CA ILE A 104 0.59 -7.38 -15.35
C ILE A 104 2.02 -7.48 -14.85
N SER A 105 2.39 -6.66 -13.86
CA SER A 105 3.75 -6.68 -13.30
C SER A 105 4.12 -8.08 -12.79
N TYR A 106 3.17 -8.77 -12.15
CA TYR A 106 3.40 -10.13 -11.65
C TYR A 106 3.53 -11.16 -12.78
N VAL A 107 2.66 -11.08 -13.81
CA VAL A 107 2.71 -11.99 -14.96
C VAL A 107 4.02 -11.83 -15.72
N GLU A 108 4.44 -10.59 -16.02
CA GLU A 108 5.71 -10.30 -16.70
C GLU A 108 6.91 -10.86 -15.94
N LEU A 109 6.95 -10.68 -14.62
CA LEU A 109 8.03 -11.24 -13.80
C LEU A 109 8.02 -12.77 -13.80
N SER A 110 6.84 -13.39 -13.68
CA SER A 110 6.70 -14.85 -13.67
C SER A 110 7.17 -15.47 -14.99
N LEU A 111 6.81 -14.86 -16.12
CA LEU A 111 7.25 -15.30 -17.45
C LEU A 111 8.77 -15.17 -17.61
N THR A 112 9.35 -14.08 -17.09
CA THR A 112 10.80 -13.83 -17.16
C THR A 112 11.61 -14.83 -16.32
N TRP A 113 11.05 -15.38 -15.23
CA TRP A 113 11.81 -16.17 -14.24
C TRP A 113 11.61 -17.69 -14.32
N GLY A 114 10.63 -18.20 -15.07
CA GLY A 114 10.42 -19.65 -15.09
C GLY A 114 9.37 -20.22 -16.04
N TYR A 115 8.68 -19.38 -16.83
CA TYR A 115 7.59 -19.84 -17.70
C TYR A 115 7.72 -19.26 -19.11
N GLU A 116 8.92 -19.41 -19.71
CA GLU A 116 9.12 -19.11 -21.12
C GLU A 116 8.15 -19.94 -21.98
N GLY A 117 7.27 -19.28 -22.74
CA GLY A 117 6.32 -19.93 -23.66
C GLY A 117 4.85 -19.92 -23.23
N VAL A 118 4.49 -19.39 -22.06
CA VAL A 118 3.08 -19.16 -21.68
C VAL A 118 2.63 -17.77 -22.13
N TYR A 119 1.43 -17.66 -22.71
CA TYR A 119 0.87 -16.36 -23.08
C TYR A 119 0.45 -15.55 -21.84
N GLU A 120 0.75 -14.25 -21.83
CA GLU A 120 0.45 -13.31 -20.73
C GLU A 120 -1.02 -13.33 -20.28
N TRP A 121 -1.96 -13.48 -21.22
CA TRP A 121 -3.39 -13.49 -20.91
C TRP A 121 -3.79 -14.69 -20.05
N VAL A 122 -3.07 -15.83 -20.15
CA VAL A 122 -3.33 -17.04 -19.35
C VAL A 122 -3.00 -16.77 -17.88
N GLY A 123 -1.84 -16.17 -17.62
CA GLY A 123 -1.42 -15.79 -16.27
C GLY A 123 -2.37 -14.75 -15.66
N THR A 124 -2.76 -13.76 -16.46
CA THR A 124 -3.74 -12.73 -16.08
C THR A 124 -5.07 -13.34 -15.68
N LEU A 125 -5.62 -14.24 -16.51
CA LEU A 125 -6.90 -14.90 -16.24
C LEU A 125 -6.82 -15.78 -14.98
N ALA A 126 -5.74 -16.53 -14.79
CA ALA A 126 -5.55 -17.36 -13.61
C ALA A 126 -5.53 -16.52 -12.32
N LEU A 127 -4.80 -15.40 -12.30
CA LEU A 127 -4.74 -14.50 -11.15
C LEU A 127 -6.08 -13.83 -10.86
N LEU A 128 -6.83 -13.45 -11.90
CA LEU A 128 -8.18 -12.90 -11.74
C LEU A 128 -9.11 -13.92 -11.07
N LEU A 129 -9.12 -15.18 -11.53
CA LEU A 129 -9.95 -16.23 -10.95
C LEU A 129 -9.59 -16.48 -9.48
N ILE A 130 -8.30 -16.55 -9.15
CA ILE A 130 -7.83 -16.72 -7.77
C ILE A 130 -8.26 -15.54 -6.89
N THR A 131 -8.13 -14.31 -7.41
CA THR A 131 -8.52 -13.09 -6.67
C THR A 131 -10.02 -13.06 -6.41
N ILE A 132 -10.85 -13.38 -7.42
CA ILE A 132 -12.31 -13.46 -7.27
C ILE A 132 -12.68 -14.53 -6.25
N TYR A 133 -12.04 -15.70 -6.30
CA TYR A 133 -12.25 -16.77 -5.32
C TYR A 133 -11.90 -16.32 -3.89
N ALA A 134 -10.75 -15.69 -3.70
CA ALA A 134 -10.30 -15.21 -2.39
C ALA A 134 -11.24 -14.14 -1.80
N VAL A 135 -11.69 -13.20 -2.63
CA VAL A 135 -12.62 -12.13 -2.21
C VAL A 135 -14.02 -12.70 -1.91
N SER A 136 -14.44 -13.75 -2.62
CA SER A 136 -15.72 -14.43 -2.38
C SER A 136 -15.81 -15.07 -0.98
N GLY A 137 -14.67 -15.38 -0.36
CA GLY A 137 -14.59 -15.83 1.03
C GLY A 137 -14.90 -14.74 2.08
N GLY A 138 -15.02 -13.47 1.67
CA GLY A 138 -15.35 -12.34 2.52
C GLY A 138 -14.13 -11.70 3.20
N PHE A 139 -14.38 -10.58 3.91
CA PHE A 139 -13.33 -9.72 4.46
C PHE A 139 -12.38 -10.44 5.45
N ARG A 140 -12.90 -11.37 6.26
CA ARG A 140 -12.08 -12.15 7.20
C ARG A 140 -11.06 -13.04 6.49
N VAL A 141 -11.40 -13.60 5.33
CA VAL A 141 -10.48 -14.41 4.52
C VAL A 141 -9.38 -13.52 3.95
N VAL A 142 -9.74 -12.36 3.40
CA VAL A 142 -8.78 -11.37 2.90
C VAL A 142 -7.79 -10.93 3.98
N ALA A 143 -8.29 -10.60 5.18
CA ALA A 143 -7.43 -10.22 6.31
C ALA A 143 -6.48 -11.37 6.74
N GLY A 144 -6.97 -12.61 6.72
CA GLY A 144 -6.14 -13.79 6.99
C GLY A 144 -5.04 -14.01 5.94
N ILE A 145 -5.36 -13.78 4.66
CA ILE A 145 -4.36 -13.83 3.57
C ILE A 145 -3.32 -12.74 3.78
N CYS A 146 -3.70 -11.50 4.12
CA CYS A 146 -2.74 -10.44 4.42
C CYS A 146 -1.79 -10.80 5.57
N PHE A 147 -2.33 -11.41 6.63
CA PHE A 147 -1.50 -11.90 7.74
C PHE A 147 -0.51 -12.98 7.28
N LEU A 148 -0.96 -13.95 6.48
CA LEU A 148 -0.07 -15.00 5.96
C LEU A 148 0.98 -14.41 5.01
N SER A 149 0.61 -13.49 4.13
CA SER A 149 1.51 -12.78 3.22
C SER A 149 2.60 -12.01 3.96
N PHE A 150 2.26 -11.37 5.09
CA PHE A 150 3.26 -10.76 5.96
C PHE A 150 4.29 -11.79 6.43
N LEU A 151 3.85 -12.93 6.97
CA LEU A 151 4.77 -13.99 7.43
C LEU A 151 5.67 -14.51 6.29
N MET A 152 5.10 -14.68 5.10
CA MET A 152 5.81 -15.14 3.90
C MET A 152 6.77 -14.10 3.32
N THR A 153 6.73 -12.84 3.77
CA THR A 153 7.64 -11.77 3.32
C THR A 153 8.73 -11.43 4.34
N ILE A 154 8.65 -11.95 5.58
CA ILE A 154 9.67 -11.72 6.63
C ILE A 154 11.08 -12.11 6.18
N TRP A 155 11.22 -13.17 5.37
CA TRP A 155 12.53 -13.63 4.92
C TRP A 155 13.27 -12.60 4.04
N LEU A 156 12.57 -11.62 3.45
CA LEU A 156 13.19 -10.52 2.71
C LEU A 156 14.13 -9.69 3.59
N LEU A 157 13.94 -9.70 4.92
CA LEU A 157 14.88 -9.08 5.85
C LEU A 157 16.27 -9.72 5.78
N PHE A 158 16.36 -11.03 5.53
CA PHE A 158 17.65 -11.72 5.40
C PHE A 158 18.36 -11.39 4.10
N VAL A 159 17.62 -11.02 3.04
CA VAL A 159 18.22 -10.57 1.76
C VAL A 159 19.04 -9.29 1.95
N MET A 160 18.71 -8.48 2.97
CA MET A 160 19.45 -7.26 3.31
C MET A 160 20.82 -7.53 3.92
N TYR A 161 21.14 -8.77 4.32
CA TYR A 161 22.45 -9.12 4.86
C TYR A 161 23.59 -8.78 3.90
N GLN A 162 23.46 -9.14 2.62
CA GLN A 162 24.51 -8.93 1.63
C GLN A 162 24.82 -7.43 1.38
N PRO A 163 23.82 -6.55 1.17
CA PRO A 163 24.05 -5.10 1.13
C PRO A 163 24.66 -4.53 2.42
N LEU A 164 24.28 -5.05 3.59
CA LEU A 164 24.79 -4.59 4.88
C LEU A 164 26.26 -4.97 5.08
N ASP A 165 26.68 -6.15 4.66
CA ASP A 165 28.07 -6.61 4.76
C ASP A 165 29.00 -5.80 3.84
N SER A 166 28.49 -5.42 2.66
CA SER A 166 29.24 -4.61 1.67
C SER A 166 29.11 -3.09 1.88
N ILE A 167 28.52 -2.63 2.99
CA ILE A 167 28.25 -1.21 3.20
C ILE A 167 29.54 -0.42 3.39
N ASN A 168 29.70 0.67 2.65
CA ASN A 168 30.76 1.64 2.87
C ASN A 168 30.12 3.01 3.15
N LEU A 169 30.10 3.41 4.41
CA LEU A 169 29.45 4.63 4.88
C LEU A 169 30.05 5.90 4.24
N THR A 170 31.31 5.87 3.83
CA THR A 170 31.94 6.98 3.12
C THR A 170 31.25 7.27 1.78
N ARG A 171 30.57 6.29 1.17
CA ARG A 171 29.80 6.49 -0.08
C ARG A 171 28.56 7.36 0.10
N ILE A 172 28.07 7.54 1.33
CA ILE A 172 26.95 8.45 1.65
C ILE A 172 27.40 9.91 1.63
N LEU A 173 28.71 10.17 1.77
CA LEU A 173 29.27 11.51 1.73
C LEU A 173 29.54 12.01 0.29
N PRO A 174 29.49 13.33 0.05
CA PRO A 174 28.94 14.35 0.95
C PRO A 174 27.41 14.29 1.02
N ILE A 175 26.84 14.58 2.19
CA ILE A 175 25.38 14.61 2.41
C ILE A 175 24.79 15.86 1.76
N MET A 176 23.58 15.75 1.19
CA MET A 176 22.87 16.83 0.48
C MET A 176 23.63 17.35 -0.73
N SER A 177 24.21 16.42 -1.48
CA SER A 177 24.86 16.70 -2.76
C SER A 177 23.87 16.91 -3.91
N THR A 178 22.64 16.44 -3.72
CA THR A 178 21.57 16.41 -4.71
C THR A 178 20.78 17.72 -4.69
N THR A 179 20.37 18.20 -5.86
CA THR A 179 19.57 19.44 -5.94
C THR A 179 18.19 19.25 -5.29
N PRO A 180 17.54 20.32 -4.77
CA PRO A 180 16.21 20.20 -4.18
C PRO A 180 15.16 19.60 -5.13
N SER A 181 15.29 19.84 -6.45
CA SER A 181 14.38 19.27 -7.46
C SER A 181 14.55 17.76 -7.60
N GLU A 182 15.79 17.28 -7.72
CA GLU A 182 16.12 15.85 -7.77
C GLU A 182 15.70 15.13 -6.46
N MET A 183 15.93 15.77 -5.30
CA MET A 183 15.44 15.28 -4.01
C MET A 183 13.92 15.10 -4.03
N MET A 184 13.18 16.09 -4.53
CA MET A 184 11.71 16.04 -4.58
C MET A 184 11.20 14.95 -5.53
N LYS A 185 11.89 14.69 -6.64
CA LYS A 185 11.58 13.55 -7.53
C LYS A 185 11.77 12.22 -6.80
N GLY A 186 12.86 12.09 -6.03
CA GLY A 186 13.08 10.93 -5.17
C GLY A 186 11.98 10.75 -4.12
N VAL A 187 11.52 11.84 -3.49
CA VAL A 187 10.38 11.82 -2.55
C VAL A 187 9.12 11.35 -3.26
N PHE A 188 8.82 11.87 -4.45
CA PHE A 188 7.64 11.49 -5.22
C PHE A 188 7.64 10.00 -5.61
N LYS A 189 8.79 9.48 -6.10
CA LYS A 189 8.94 8.04 -6.43
C LYS A 189 8.84 7.14 -5.19
N SER A 190 9.41 7.58 -4.07
CA SER A 190 9.30 6.86 -2.80
C SER A 190 7.84 6.80 -2.33
N SER A 191 7.13 7.93 -2.38
CA SER A 191 5.74 8.03 -1.95
C SER A 191 4.81 7.14 -2.77
N TYR A 192 5.05 7.05 -4.09
CA TYR A 192 4.30 6.16 -4.97
C TYR A 192 4.44 4.68 -4.57
N THR A 193 5.63 4.27 -4.13
CA THR A 193 5.88 2.90 -3.67
C THR A 193 5.20 2.60 -2.34
N MET A 194 5.08 3.60 -1.48
CA MET A 194 4.52 3.47 -0.14
C MET A 194 2.99 3.66 -0.10
N LEU A 195 2.33 3.76 -1.26
CA LEU A 195 0.87 3.71 -1.37
C LEU A 195 0.30 2.43 -0.78
N GLY A 196 -0.91 2.49 -0.26
CA GLY A 196 -1.57 1.41 0.48
C GLY A 196 -2.11 1.87 1.84
N PHE A 197 -1.64 3.00 2.39
CA PHE A 197 -2.19 3.58 3.61
C PHE A 197 -3.65 4.05 3.42
N GLU A 198 -4.08 4.36 2.19
CA GLU A 198 -5.46 4.72 1.86
C GLU A 198 -6.45 3.56 2.09
N THR A 199 -5.96 2.32 2.18
CA THR A 199 -6.80 1.16 2.53
C THR A 199 -7.47 1.33 3.90
N LEU A 200 -6.89 2.17 4.78
CA LEU A 200 -7.50 2.57 6.05
C LEU A 200 -8.95 3.02 5.90
N PHE A 201 -9.28 3.80 4.86
CA PHE A 201 -10.65 4.26 4.63
C PHE A 201 -11.65 3.12 4.44
N PHE A 202 -11.22 2.00 3.89
CA PHE A 202 -12.07 0.86 3.59
C PHE A 202 -12.11 -0.14 4.73
N ILE A 203 -11.02 -0.31 5.48
CA ILE A 203 -10.96 -1.28 6.58
C ILE A 203 -11.53 -0.74 7.88
N PHE A 204 -11.54 0.58 8.09
CA PHE A 204 -11.95 1.21 9.34
C PHE A 204 -13.36 0.80 9.80
N PRO A 205 -14.39 0.70 8.92
CA PRO A 205 -15.71 0.21 9.31
C PRO A 205 -15.72 -1.21 9.89
N PHE A 206 -14.73 -2.05 9.53
CA PHE A 206 -14.64 -3.46 9.90
C PHE A 206 -13.77 -3.75 11.13
N ILE A 207 -13.18 -2.73 11.76
CA ILE A 207 -12.37 -2.90 12.97
C ILE A 207 -13.29 -2.98 14.21
N LYS A 208 -13.08 -3.97 15.10
CA LYS A 208 -13.85 -4.16 16.35
C LYS A 208 -13.58 -3.08 17.39
N GLU A 209 -12.30 -2.79 17.62
CA GLU A 209 -11.82 -1.99 18.74
C GLU A 209 -11.87 -0.49 18.47
N LYS A 210 -12.87 -0.02 17.70
CA LYS A 210 -13.04 1.41 17.40
C LYS A 210 -12.91 2.19 18.70
N LYS A 211 -13.68 1.81 19.73
CA LYS A 211 -13.78 2.44 21.06
C LYS A 211 -12.46 2.57 21.85
N ASN A 212 -11.50 1.64 21.73
CA ASN A 212 -10.27 1.69 22.54
C ASN A 212 -9.19 2.62 21.97
N TYR A 213 -9.28 3.01 20.69
CA TYR A 213 -8.43 4.04 20.10
C TYR A 213 -8.84 5.48 20.49
N PHE A 214 -10.01 5.64 21.12
CA PHE A 214 -10.59 6.95 21.46
C PHE A 214 -10.26 7.43 22.88
N TYR A 215 -9.75 6.58 23.77
CA TYR A 215 -9.46 6.94 25.17
C TYR A 215 -7.97 7.09 25.50
N SER A 216 -7.05 6.81 24.58
CA SER A 216 -5.60 6.92 24.83
C SER A 216 -5.00 8.27 24.42
N VAL A 217 -5.82 9.22 23.94
CA VAL A 217 -5.37 10.55 23.46
C VAL A 217 -6.29 11.67 23.98
N ASN A 218 -6.92 11.46 25.14
CA ASN A 218 -7.58 12.51 25.92
C ASN A 218 -7.06 12.45 27.35
#